data_AF-A0ABD3E2Q0-F1
#
_entry.id   AF-A0ABD3E2Q0-F1
#
_cell.length_a   1.000
_cell.length_b   1.000
_cell.length_c   1.000
_cell.angle_alpha   90.00
_cell.angle_beta   90.00
_cell.angle_gamma   90.00
#
_symmetry.space_group_name_H-M   'P 1'
#
loop_
_entity.id
_entity.type
_entity.pdbx_description
1 polymer ?
#
loop_
_entity_poly.entity_id
_entity_poly.type
_entity_poly.pdbx_seq_one_letter_code
_entity_poly.pdbx_strand_id
1 'polypeptide(L)' 'MEVWALEGFGVAHILQEMLTYKSDHIRARQEVLGTTIIGGTIPNPEDAPESFRLLVRELRSLALELNLPPK' A
#
# COMPACT_ATOMS: atom_id res chain seq x y z
N MET A 1 6.12 14.88 7.74
CA MET A 1 5.35 16.13 7.46
C MET A 1 4.81 16.15 6.02
N GLU A 2 5.43 15.39 5.12
CA GLU A 2 5.19 15.31 3.68
C GLU A 2 3.83 14.67 3.35
N VAL A 3 3.43 13.66 4.14
CA VAL A 3 2.09 13.04 4.05
C VAL A 3 0.99 14.06 4.30
N TRP A 4 1.12 14.90 5.34
CA TRP A 4 0.15 15.94 5.66
C TRP A 4 0.03 17.00 4.57
N ALA A 5 1.12 17.30 3.87
CA ALA A 5 1.06 18.20 2.72
C ALA A 5 0.18 17.60 1.61
N LEU A 6 0.39 16.33 1.26
CA LEU A 6 -0.40 15.63 0.24
C LEU A 6 -1.88 15.48 0.64
N GLU A 7 -2.14 15.21 1.91
CA GLU A 7 -3.50 15.15 2.48
C GLU A 7 -4.18 16.52 2.43
N GLY A 8 -3.48 17.59 2.80
CA GLY A 8 -4.00 18.96 2.77
C GLY A 8 -4.35 19.47 1.37
N PHE A 9 -3.61 19.02 0.35
CA PHE A 9 -3.94 19.29 -1.06
C PHE A 9 -5.03 18.36 -1.64
N GLY A 10 -5.50 17.38 -0.88
CA GLY A 10 -6.53 16.43 -1.34
C GLY A 10 -6.04 15.45 -2.41
N VAL A 11 -4.73 15.19 -2.49
CA VAL A 11 -4.12 14.39 -3.55
C VAL A 11 -4.07 12.91 -3.16
N ALA A 12 -5.25 12.29 -3.04
CA ALA A 12 -5.40 10.93 -2.53
C ALA A 12 -4.65 9.88 -3.38
N HIS A 13 -4.68 10.00 -4.71
CA HIS A 13 -4.03 9.02 -5.60
C HIS A 13 -2.51 9.05 -5.53
N ILE A 14 -1.90 10.24 -5.45
CA ILE A 14 -0.43 10.35 -5.32
C ILE A 14 0.01 9.85 -3.95
N LEU A 15 -0.74 10.18 -2.90
CA LEU A 15 -0.45 9.68 -1.57
C LEU A 15 -0.51 8.14 -1.52
N GLN A 16 -1.58 7.56 -2.09
CA GLN A 16 -1.69 6.10 -2.20
C GLN A 16 -0.51 5.53 -3.00
N GLU A 17 -0.15 6.12 -4.14
CA GLU A 17 0.95 5.64 -4.97
C GLU A 17 2.29 5.65 -4.25
N MET A 18 2.58 6.71 -3.49
CA MET A 18 3.79 6.82 -2.68
C MET A 18 3.84 5.77 -1.57
N LEU A 19 2.70 5.44 -0.95
CA LEU A 19 2.61 4.51 0.19
C LEU A 19 2.39 3.05 -0.21
N THR A 20 2.05 2.75 -1.46
CA THR A 20 1.82 1.37 -1.94
C THR A 20 2.81 0.98 -3.04
N TYR A 21 2.57 1.45 -4.28
CA TYR A 21 3.29 1.03 -5.48
C TYR A 21 4.78 1.39 -5.43
N LYS A 22 5.11 2.53 -4.82
CA LYS A 22 6.48 3.06 -4.77
C LYS A 22 7.26 2.71 -3.51
N SER A 23 6.64 2.11 -2.48
CA SER A 23 7.28 1.81 -1.19
C SER A 23 7.40 0.30 -0.94
N ASP A 24 6.34 -0.32 -0.40
CA ASP A 24 6.40 -1.55 0.39
C ASP A 24 5.55 -2.68 -0.20
N HIS A 25 4.75 -2.42 -1.22
CA HIS A 25 3.91 -3.44 -1.83
C HIS A 25 4.67 -4.17 -2.95
N ILE A 26 5.31 -5.30 -2.60
CA ILE A 26 6.22 -6.04 -3.51
C ILE A 26 5.55 -6.46 -4.82
N ARG A 27 4.37 -7.10 -4.73
CA ARG A 27 3.63 -7.59 -5.92
C ARG A 27 3.22 -6.44 -6.85
N ALA A 28 2.52 -5.44 -6.30
CA ALA A 28 2.08 -4.27 -7.05
C ALA A 28 3.25 -3.50 -7.68
N ARG A 29 4.41 -3.39 -7.01
CA ARG A 29 5.61 -2.75 -7.57
C ARG A 29 6.12 -3.47 -8.82
N GLN A 30 6.14 -4.80 -8.82
CA GLN A 30 6.56 -5.60 -9.98
C GLN A 30 5.58 -5.45 -11.15
N GLU A 31 4.28 -5.48 -10.86
CA GLU A 31 3.22 -5.27 -11.85
C GLU A 31 3.30 -3.86 -12.47
N VAL A 32 3.54 -2.82 -11.65
CA VAL A 32 3.74 -1.44 -12.13
C VAL A 32 4.96 -1.34 -13.05
N LEU A 33 6.07 -1.98 -12.70
CA LEU A 33 7.27 -1.97 -13.55
C LEU A 33 6.98 -2.61 -14.91
N GLY A 34 6.36 -3.80 -14.93
CA GLY A 34 6.01 -4.48 -16.17
C GLY A 34 5.02 -3.69 -17.03
N THR A 35 3.98 -3.13 -16.42
CA THR A 35 2.96 -2.33 -17.12
C THR A 35 3.52 -1.01 -17.64
N THR A 36 4.43 -0.36 -16.92
CA THR A 36 5.11 0.86 -17.38
C THR A 36 5.95 0.60 -18.63
N ILE A 37 6.63 -0.54 -18.70
CA ILE A 37 7.44 -0.92 -19.87
C ILE A 37 6.56 -1.23 -21.08
N ILE A 38 5.45 -1.95 -20.86
CA ILE A 38 4.52 -2.37 -21.93
C ILE A 38 3.62 -1.20 -22.38
N GLY A 39 3.49 -0.14 -21.58
CA GLY A 39 2.58 0.98 -21.84
C GLY A 39 1.12 0.67 -21.50
N GLY A 40 0.89 -0.23 -20.54
CA GLY A 40 -0.43 -0.65 -20.09
C GLY A 40 -0.98 0.19 -18.93
N THR A 41 -2.24 -0.05 -18.56
CA THR A 41 -2.85 0.57 -17.38
C THR A 41 -2.31 -0.07 -16.10
N ILE A 42 -1.96 0.75 -15.12
CA ILE A 42 -1.49 0.29 -13.80
C ILE A 42 -2.68 -0.32 -13.04
N PRO A 43 -2.61 -1.59 -12.60
CA PRO A 43 -3.68 -2.24 -11.85
C PRO A 43 -3.78 -1.67 -10.43
N ASN A 44 -5.00 -1.65 -9.86
CA ASN A 44 -5.22 -1.25 -8.47
C ASN A 44 -4.58 -2.25 -7.48
N PRO A 45 -4.09 -1.80 -6.30
CA PRO A 45 -3.48 -2.70 -5.35
C PRO A 45 -4.59 -3.51 -4.66
N GLU A 46 -4.56 -4.83 -4.80
CA GLU A 46 -5.58 -5.70 -4.22
C GLU A 46 -5.38 -5.90 -2.72
N ASP A 47 -4.12 -5.89 -2.27
CA ASP A 47 -3.71 -6.29 -0.93
C ASP A 47 -3.16 -5.11 -0.10
N ALA A 48 -3.07 -5.32 1.21
CA ALA A 48 -2.54 -4.32 2.13
C ALA A 48 -1.00 -4.30 2.14
N PRO A 49 -0.41 -3.14 2.51
CA PRO A 49 0.91 -2.94 3.05
C PRO A 49 1.68 -4.16 3.56
N GLU A 50 2.89 -4.48 3.08
CA GLU A 50 3.70 -5.45 3.85
C GLU A 50 4.02 -4.94 5.26
N SER A 51 4.23 -3.62 5.41
CA SER A 51 4.36 -2.95 6.71
C SER A 51 3.10 -3.11 7.59
N PHE A 52 1.91 -3.04 7.00
CA PHE A 52 0.66 -3.28 7.74
C PHE A 52 0.51 -4.77 8.14
N ARG A 53 0.88 -5.70 7.26
CA ARG A 53 0.88 -7.13 7.59
C ARG A 53 1.86 -7.46 8.71
N LEU A 54 3.01 -6.78 8.73
CA LEU A 54 4.00 -6.88 9.81
C LEU A 54 3.43 -6.35 11.13
N LEU A 55 2.79 -5.18 11.13
CA LEU A 55 2.10 -4.63 12.31
C LEU A 55 1.08 -5.63 12.88
N VAL A 56 0.26 -6.26 12.03
CA VAL A 56 -0.71 -7.29 12.49
C VAL A 56 0.00 -8.48 13.14
N ARG A 57 1.16 -8.89 12.62
CA ARG A 57 1.96 -9.97 13.22
C ARG A 57 2.58 -9.56 14.55
N GLU A 58 3.08 -8.33 14.66
CA GLU A 58 3.62 -7.79 15.92
C GLU A 58 2.53 -7.71 16.99
N LEU A 59 1.34 -7.25 16.66
CA LEU A 59 0.21 -7.23 17.59
C LEU A 59 -0.20 -8.64 18.03
N ARG A 60 -0.22 -9.61 17.11
CA ARG A 60 -0.47 -11.03 17.44
C ARG A 60 0.58 -11.60 18.40
N SER A 61 1.83 -11.16 18.31
CA SER A 61 2.89 -11.58 19.25
C SER A 61 2.65 -11.09 20.68
N LEU A 62 1.90 -9.99 20.84
CA LEU A 62 1.46 -9.44 22.12
C LEU A 62 0.12 -10.03 22.59
N ALA A 63 -0.35 -11.12 21.97
CA ALA A 63 -1.67 -11.71 22.19
C ALA A 63 -2.85 -10.74 21.89
N LEU A 64 -2.63 -9.75 21.03
CA LEU A 64 -3.68 -8.85 20.53
C LEU A 64 -4.13 -9.32 19.15
N GLU A 65 -5.39 -9.76 19.04
CA GLU A 65 -5.95 -10.23 17.78
C GLU A 65 -6.70 -9.10 17.06
N LEU A 66 -6.20 -8.74 15.87
CA LEU A 66 -6.91 -7.87 14.93
C LEU A 66 -7.75 -8.72 13.97
N ASN A 67 -9.07 -8.62 14.12
CA ASN A 67 -10.03 -9.18 13.19
C ASN A 67 -10.38 -8.14 12.12
N LEU A 68 -9.87 -8.34 10.91
CA LEU A 68 -10.25 -7.54 9.75
C LEU A 68 -11.52 -8.16 9.14
N PRO A 69 -12.58 -7.37 8.89
CA PRO A 69 -13.75 -7.88 8.19
C PRO A 69 -13.36 -8.35 6.77
N PRO A 70 -14.01 -9.39 6.24
CA PRO A 70 -13.77 -9.82 4.87
C PRO A 70 -14.11 -8.70 3.88
N LYS A 71 -13.33 -8.63 2.80
CA LYS A 71 -13.45 -7.64 1.72
C LYS A 71 -14.67 -7.91 0.85
#